data_AF-A0A6G4N3T2-F1
#
_entry.id   AF-A0A6G4N3T2-F1
#
_cell.length_a   1.000
_cell.length_b   1.000
_cell.length_c   1.000
_cell.angle_alpha   90.00
_cell.angle_beta   90.00
_cell.angle_gamma   90.00
#
_symmetry.space_group_name_H-M   'P 1'
#
loop_
_entity.id
_entity.type
_entity.pdbx_description
1 polymer ?
#
loop_
_entity_poly.entity_id
_entity_poly.type
_entity_poly.pdbx_seq_one_letter_code
_entity_poly.pdbx_strand_id
1 'polypeptide(L)'
;DIAAQQQVKVNTIEDHVLEILIKGYMSNYDDYVELEDQLQFLNFYQQHRGERLKFYKEQFDTLSYFQLKVLIVGFERGDLNVA
;
A
#
# COMPACT_ATOMS: atom_id res chain seq x y z
N ASP A 1 -12.44 4.42 31.58
CA ASP A 1 -12.78 4.32 30.15
C ASP A 1 -11.56 4.20 29.28
N ILE A 2 -11.44 3.08 28.54
CA ILE A 2 -10.36 2.83 27.56
C ILE A 2 -10.58 3.66 26.27
N ALA A 3 -11.72 4.36 26.17
CA ALA A 3 -12.11 5.16 25.01
C ALA A 3 -11.30 6.46 24.82
N ALA A 4 -10.43 6.85 25.76
CA ALA A 4 -9.63 8.08 25.67
C ALA A 4 -8.21 7.86 25.09
N GLN A 5 -7.81 6.62 24.76
CA GLN A 5 -6.40 6.26 24.53
C GLN A 5 -5.92 6.21 23.07
N GLN A 6 -6.74 6.54 22.06
CA GLN A 6 -6.32 6.36 20.66
C GLN A 6 -6.59 7.57 19.76
N GLN A 7 -6.12 8.76 20.14
CA GLN A 7 -5.94 9.86 19.19
C GLN A 7 -4.65 9.68 18.36
N VAL A 8 -4.40 8.47 17.86
CA VAL A 8 -3.31 8.24 16.92
C VAL A 8 -3.77 8.80 15.57
N LYS A 9 -3.00 9.73 15.01
CA LYS A 9 -3.30 10.29 13.69
C LYS A 9 -3.36 9.15 12.67
N VAL A 10 -4.30 9.19 11.74
CA VAL A 10 -4.48 8.16 10.68
C VAL A 10 -3.14 7.82 10.01
N ASN A 11 -2.33 8.82 9.69
CA ASN A 11 -0.99 8.64 9.12
C ASN A 11 -0.06 7.75 9.97
N THR A 12 -0.12 7.86 11.29
CA THR A 12 0.71 7.04 12.19
C THR A 12 0.26 5.59 12.20
N ILE A 13 -1.05 5.33 12.05
CA ILE A 13 -1.58 3.98 11.91
C ILE A 13 -1.14 3.38 10.56
N GLU A 14 -1.28 4.15 9.47
CA GLU A 14 -0.83 3.76 8.14
C GLU A 14 0.67 3.42 8.09
N ASP A 15 1.51 4.23 8.74
CA ASP A 15 2.95 3.98 8.82
C ASP A 15 3.26 2.69 9.60
N HIS A 16 2.54 2.40 10.69
CA HIS A 16 2.69 1.14 11.44
C HIS A 16 2.22 -0.08 10.63
N VAL A 17 1.11 0.05 9.91
CA VAL A 17 0.63 -1.00 8.99
C VAL A 17 1.69 -1.32 7.94
N LEU A 18 2.28 -0.30 7.31
CA LEU A 18 3.36 -0.50 6.34
C LEU A 18 4.57 -1.16 6.97
N GLU A 19 4.97 -0.78 8.19
CA GLU A 19 6.08 -1.41 8.90
C GLU A 19 5.84 -2.91 9.14
N ILE A 20 4.61 -3.28 9.52
CA ILE A 20 4.22 -4.69 9.75
C ILE A 20 4.26 -5.48 8.43
N LEU A 21 3.74 -4.90 7.33
CA LEU A 21 3.83 -5.50 5.98
C LEU A 21 5.28 -5.65 5.54
N ILE A 22 6.11 -4.61 5.68
CA ILE A 22 7.52 -4.62 5.30
C ILE A 22 8.29 -5.72 6.04
N LYS A 23 7.97 -5.93 7.33
CA LYS A 23 8.59 -6.99 8.14
C LYS A 23 8.03 -8.38 7.84
N GLY A 24 6.96 -8.49 7.05
CA GLY A 24 6.33 -9.76 6.69
C GLY A 24 5.55 -10.40 7.84
N TYR A 25 5.12 -9.59 8.82
CA TYR A 25 4.26 -10.08 9.91
C TYR A 25 2.80 -10.24 9.47
N MET A 26 2.43 -9.66 8.32
CA MET A 26 1.13 -9.85 7.67
C MET A 26 1.27 -9.69 6.15
N SER A 27 0.27 -10.20 5.41
CA SER A 27 0.24 -10.23 3.95
C SER A 27 -1.19 -10.06 3.39
N ASN A 28 -2.07 -9.44 4.16
CA ASN A 28 -3.47 -9.16 3.85
C ASN A 28 -3.63 -7.86 3.04
N TYR A 29 -3.07 -7.83 1.83
CA TYR A 29 -3.12 -6.66 0.95
C TYR A 29 -4.54 -6.33 0.48
N ASP A 30 -5.39 -7.36 0.34
CA ASP A 30 -6.79 -7.27 -0.07
C ASP A 30 -7.66 -6.47 0.92
N ASP A 31 -7.23 -6.33 2.18
CA ASP A 31 -7.94 -5.51 3.18
C ASP A 31 -7.81 -3.99 2.91
N TYR A 32 -6.89 -3.60 2.02
CA TYR A 32 -6.56 -2.20 1.76
C TYR A 32 -6.84 -1.76 0.32
N VAL A 33 -6.72 -2.67 -0.64
CA VAL A 33 -6.88 -2.38 -2.08
C VAL A 33 -7.62 -3.51 -2.75
N GLU A 34 -8.66 -3.17 -3.53
CA GLU A 34 -9.43 -4.13 -4.31
C GLU A 34 -8.56 -4.82 -5.37
N LEU A 35 -8.81 -6.10 -5.64
CA LEU A 35 -7.99 -6.92 -6.53
C LEU A 35 -7.82 -6.30 -7.93
N GLU A 36 -8.85 -5.66 -8.48
CA GLU A 36 -8.77 -4.98 -9.77
C GLU A 36 -7.72 -3.87 -9.77
N ASP A 37 -7.75 -3.00 -8.75
CA ASP A 37 -6.79 -1.90 -8.58
C ASP A 37 -5.37 -2.44 -8.34
N GLN A 38 -5.24 -3.54 -7.58
CA GLN A 38 -3.96 -4.21 -7.42
C GLN A 38 -3.39 -4.63 -8.78
N LEU A 39 -4.15 -5.39 -9.57
CA LEU A 39 -3.68 -5.90 -10.85
C LEU A 39 -3.33 -4.76 -11.83
N GLN A 40 -4.17 -3.73 -11.92
CA GLN A 40 -3.90 -2.57 -12.77
C GLN A 40 -2.61 -1.85 -12.34
N PHE A 41 -2.46 -1.59 -11.04
CA PHE A 41 -1.28 -0.92 -10.52
C PHE A 41 -0.01 -1.73 -10.70
N LEU A 42 0.00 -3.03 -10.37
CA LEU A 42 1.19 -3.87 -10.45
C LEU A 42 1.68 -4.01 -11.91
N ASN A 43 0.74 -4.13 -12.85
CA ASN A 43 1.02 -4.12 -14.30
C ASN A 43 1.70 -2.82 -14.76
N PHE A 44 1.30 -1.68 -14.20
CA PHE A 44 1.89 -0.38 -14.50
C PHE A 44 3.25 -0.19 -13.80
N TYR A 45 3.32 -0.58 -12.52
CA TYR A 45 4.47 -0.40 -11.64
C TYR A 45 5.71 -1.12 -12.15
N GLN A 46 5.57 -2.36 -12.65
CA GLN A 46 6.71 -3.12 -13.19
C GLN A 46 7.46 -2.38 -14.32
N GLN A 47 6.76 -1.55 -15.10
CA GLN A 47 7.32 -0.81 -16.24
C GLN A 47 7.91 0.55 -15.84
N HIS A 48 7.49 1.08 -14.69
CA HIS A 48 7.81 2.43 -14.20
C HIS A 48 8.47 2.39 -12.82
N ARG A 49 9.10 1.27 -12.47
CA ARG A 49 9.70 1.04 -11.15
C ARG A 49 10.80 2.07 -10.87
N GLY A 50 10.82 2.61 -9.66
CA GLY A 50 11.79 3.63 -9.24
C GLY A 50 11.31 5.07 -9.37
N GLU A 51 10.15 5.30 -10.00
CA GLU A 51 9.51 6.62 -10.01
C GLU A 51 9.05 7.06 -8.61
N ARG A 52 8.92 8.37 -8.43
CA ARG A 52 8.48 8.97 -7.15
C ARG A 52 7.01 8.68 -6.90
N LEU A 53 6.61 8.57 -5.62
CA LEU A 53 5.22 8.28 -5.24
C LEU A 53 4.17 9.23 -5.85
N LYS A 54 4.52 10.50 -6.05
CA LYS A 54 3.66 11.50 -6.71
C LYS A 54 3.31 11.11 -8.15
N PHE A 55 4.25 10.52 -8.89
CA PHE A 55 4.04 10.07 -10.26
C PHE A 55 2.93 9.01 -10.31
N TYR A 56 2.99 8.01 -9.43
CA TYR A 56 1.94 7.00 -9.36
C TYR A 56 0.60 7.58 -8.92
N LYS A 57 0.58 8.54 -7.98
CA LYS A 57 -0.64 9.22 -7.54
C LYS A 57 -1.33 10.00 -8.66
N GLU A 58 -0.57 10.52 -9.61
CA GLU A 58 -1.09 11.22 -10.79
C GLU A 58 -1.71 10.27 -11.81
N GLN A 59 -1.24 9.01 -11.90
CA GLN A 59 -1.80 7.98 -12.79
C GLN A 59 -2.96 7.22 -12.15
N PHE A 60 -2.96 7.08 -10.82
CA PHE A 60 -3.99 6.40 -10.03
C PHE A 60 -4.59 7.39 -9.03
N ASP A 61 -5.44 8.29 -9.54
CA ASP A 61 -6.02 9.38 -8.76
C ASP A 61 -7.05 8.92 -7.71
N THR A 62 -7.66 7.75 -7.93
CA THR A 62 -8.56 7.05 -7.01
C THR A 62 -7.86 6.43 -5.80
N LEU A 63 -6.60 5.99 -5.96
CA LEU A 63 -5.83 5.37 -4.88
C LEU A 63 -5.20 6.41 -3.96
N SER A 64 -5.30 6.17 -2.66
CA SER A 64 -4.61 6.99 -1.66
C SER A 64 -3.09 6.74 -1.70
N TYR A 65 -2.32 7.67 -1.15
CA TYR A 65 -0.87 7.48 -0.99
C TYR A 65 -0.53 6.24 -0.16
N PHE A 66 -1.36 5.90 0.82
CA PHE A 66 -1.19 4.71 1.64
C PHE A 66 -1.41 3.43 0.82
N GLN A 67 -2.51 3.36 0.06
CA GLN A 67 -2.81 2.23 -0.81
C GLN A 67 -1.68 2.00 -1.82
N LEU A 68 -1.17 3.06 -2.46
CA LEU A 68 -0.01 2.95 -3.37
C LEU A 68 1.23 2.38 -2.67
N LYS A 69 1.51 2.79 -1.43
CA LYS A 69 2.63 2.23 -0.66
C LYS A 69 2.42 0.76 -0.31
N VAL A 70 1.19 0.36 0.05
CA VAL A 70 0.84 -1.04 0.35
C VAL A 70 1.13 -1.93 -0.87
N LEU A 71 0.72 -1.49 -2.06
CA LEU A 71 0.97 -2.21 -3.32
C LEU A 71 2.46 -2.32 -3.66
N ILE A 72 3.20 -1.21 -3.52
CA ILE A 72 4.65 -1.20 -3.74
C ILE A 72 5.33 -2.19 -2.78
N VAL A 73 5.00 -2.14 -1.49
CA VAL A 73 5.57 -3.06 -0.49
C VAL A 73 5.26 -4.51 -0.85
N GLY A 74 4.01 -4.83 -1.22
CA GLY A 74 3.63 -6.19 -1.62
C GLY A 74 4.41 -6.70 -2.83
N PHE A 75 4.57 -5.85 -3.85
CA PHE A 75 5.35 -6.20 -5.04
C PHE A 75 6.85 -6.37 -4.75
N GLU A 76 7.46 -5.43 -4.01
CA GLU A 76 8.88 -5.45 -3.68
C GLU A 76 9.28 -6.65 -2.81
N ARG A 77 8.33 -7.14 -2.01
CA ARG A 77 8.49 -8.36 -1.21
C ARG A 77 8.27 -9.65 -2.01
N GLY A 78 7.66 -9.56 -3.19
CA GLY A 78 7.23 -10.71 -3.98
C GLY A 78 5.95 -11.37 -3.47
N ASP A 79 5.25 -10.75 -2.50
CA ASP A 79 3.98 -11.22 -1.96
C ASP A 79 2.82 -10.94 -2.94
N LEU A 80 2.93 -9.85 -3.71
CA LEU A 80 2.05 -9.53 -4.84
C LEU A 80 2.83 -9.66 -6.16
N ASN A 81 2.22 -10.30 -7.15
CA ASN A 81 2.82 -10.44 -8.48
C ASN A 81 1.77 -10.23 -9.56
N VAL A 82 2.25 -9.80 -10.72
CA VAL A 82 1.47 -9.87 -11.95
C VAL A 82 1.47 -11.33 -12.39
N ALA A 83 0.28 -11.94 -12.48
CA ALA A 83 0.12 -13.32 -12.91
C ALA A 83 0.61 -13.55 -14.35
#